data_AF-A0A1M6L721-F1
#
_entry.id   AF-A0A1M6L721-F1
#
_cell.length_a   1.000
_cell.length_b   1.000
_cell.length_c   1.000
_cell.angle_alpha   90.00
_cell.angle_beta   90.00
_cell.angle_gamma   90.00
#
_symmetry.space_group_name_H-M   'P 1'
#
loop_
_entity.id
_entity.type
_entity.pdbx_description
1 polymer ?
#
loop_
_entity_poly.entity_id
_entity_poly.type
_entity_poly.pdbx_seq_one_letter_code
_entity_poly.pdbx_strand_id
1 'polypeptide(L)'
;MANGLSLRRMEMSRFFVKHVGLVLGLSLGFLAIVSCEKESDLVERDPTIDLVFYNIDSLVQVEDTLEIVADSIEVLTDTLTHFADSASVLTDSIAVLNQLISQGDDSLIATRDELLEERRLVNLDYAYFDQQDSIMNVSKKKWTSVQTTINSGDLLVSSITNKANNRTLYYTDSAVFWSVPLDMNSDFSLLSVEIDGEFYDLDIYRYSKNIVTDEYSNVLIETYGFDERNMTHTFDSLQLNCKTSDCFDFESSIYIYF
;
A
#
# COMPACT_ATOMS: atom_id res chain seq x y z
N MET A 1 -53.58 -91.92 -19.44
CA MET A 1 -54.20 -91.34 -20.66
C MET A 1 -53.96 -89.85 -20.66
N ALA A 2 -53.57 -89.31 -21.82
CA ALA A 2 -53.54 -87.88 -22.19
C ALA A 2 -52.54 -86.99 -21.41
N ASN A 3 -51.43 -86.56 -22.01
CA ASN A 3 -51.29 -85.52 -23.06
C ASN A 3 -51.28 -84.10 -22.51
N GLY A 4 -50.22 -83.37 -22.87
CA GLY A 4 -50.28 -81.93 -23.09
C GLY A 4 -49.78 -81.08 -21.94
N LEU A 5 -48.53 -80.62 -22.05
CA LEU A 5 -48.20 -79.18 -22.03
C LEU A 5 -46.68 -79.00 -22.27
N SER A 6 -46.24 -79.51 -23.42
CA SER A 6 -45.16 -78.93 -24.19
C SER A 6 -45.68 -77.61 -24.77
N LEU A 7 -45.34 -76.47 -24.17
CA LEU A 7 -45.34 -75.10 -24.75
C LEU A 7 -45.38 -74.04 -23.63
N ARG A 8 -44.32 -73.95 -22.80
CA ARG A 8 -44.09 -72.72 -21.99
C ARG A 8 -42.68 -72.56 -21.43
N ARG A 9 -41.70 -73.37 -21.88
CA ARG A 9 -40.31 -73.30 -21.39
C ARG A 9 -39.31 -72.69 -22.38
N MET A 10 -39.74 -72.33 -23.59
CA MET A 10 -38.85 -71.88 -24.66
C MET A 10 -38.85 -70.36 -24.92
N GLU A 11 -39.72 -69.59 -24.27
CA GLU A 11 -39.74 -68.13 -24.43
C GLU A 11 -39.03 -67.35 -23.31
N MET A 12 -38.75 -67.97 -22.16
CA MET A 12 -38.07 -67.26 -21.06
C MET A 12 -36.54 -67.21 -21.19
N SER A 13 -35.91 -68.10 -21.97
CA SER A 13 -34.44 -68.08 -22.14
C SER A 13 -33.96 -67.08 -23.19
N ARG A 14 -34.81 -66.66 -24.13
CA ARG A 14 -34.44 -65.66 -25.15
C ARG A 14 -34.55 -64.22 -24.65
N PHE A 15 -35.30 -63.96 -23.60
CA PHE A 15 -35.40 -62.63 -22.99
C PHE A 15 -34.18 -62.31 -22.11
N PHE A 16 -33.68 -63.31 -21.36
CA PHE A 16 -32.53 -63.11 -20.46
C PHE A 16 -31.20 -62.88 -21.22
N VAL A 17 -30.97 -63.58 -22.34
CA VAL A 17 -29.72 -63.44 -23.13
C VAL A 17 -29.64 -62.09 -23.84
N LYS A 18 -30.77 -61.48 -24.24
CA LYS A 18 -30.78 -60.17 -24.92
C LYS A 18 -30.58 -58.98 -23.98
N HIS A 19 -30.81 -59.12 -22.67
CA HIS A 19 -30.65 -58.01 -21.72
C HIS A 19 -29.36 -58.11 -20.90
N VAL A 20 -28.82 -59.32 -20.68
CA VAL A 20 -27.49 -59.47 -20.05
C VAL A 20 -26.35 -59.02 -20.97
N GLY A 21 -26.47 -59.22 -22.29
CA GLY A 21 -25.47 -58.74 -23.25
C GLY A 21 -25.44 -57.21 -23.41
N LEU A 22 -26.56 -56.52 -23.17
CA LEU A 22 -26.62 -55.06 -23.28
C LEU A 22 -26.10 -54.37 -22.01
N VAL A 23 -26.24 -55.00 -20.84
CA VAL A 23 -25.72 -54.47 -19.57
C VAL A 23 -24.21 -54.70 -19.43
N LEU A 24 -23.67 -55.82 -19.91
CA LEU A 24 -22.22 -56.07 -19.89
C LEU A 24 -21.43 -55.28 -20.94
N GLY A 25 -22.05 -54.92 -22.08
CA GLY A 25 -21.43 -54.07 -23.09
C GLY A 25 -21.36 -52.59 -22.69
N LEU A 26 -22.30 -52.13 -21.87
CA LEU A 26 -22.32 -50.76 -21.33
C LEU A 26 -21.44 -50.59 -20.08
N SER A 27 -21.12 -51.66 -19.35
CA SER A 27 -20.21 -51.57 -18.19
C SER A 27 -18.72 -51.64 -18.54
N LEU A 28 -18.35 -52.15 -19.73
CA LEU A 28 -16.96 -52.14 -20.21
C LEU A 28 -16.62 -50.96 -21.14
N GLY A 29 -17.62 -50.24 -21.66
CA GLY A 29 -17.41 -49.00 -22.42
C GLY A 29 -17.21 -47.74 -21.57
N PHE A 30 -17.56 -47.79 -20.28
CA PHE A 30 -17.43 -46.64 -19.36
C PHE A 30 -16.14 -46.62 -18.53
N LEU A 31 -15.31 -47.67 -18.60
CA LEU A 31 -14.03 -47.73 -17.89
C LEU A 31 -12.81 -47.30 -18.73
N ALA A 32 -13.03 -46.87 -19.98
CA ALA A 32 -11.95 -46.43 -20.88
C ALA A 32 -11.98 -44.93 -21.24
N ILE A 33 -12.87 -44.12 -20.64
CA ILE A 33 -12.98 -42.68 -20.97
C ILE A 33 -12.96 -41.76 -19.73
N VAL A 34 -12.51 -42.27 -18.57
CA VAL A 34 -12.21 -41.42 -17.41
C VAL A 34 -10.82 -41.76 -16.86
N SER A 35 -9.84 -41.80 -17.75
CA SER A 35 -8.52 -41.27 -17.43
C SER A 35 -8.44 -39.88 -18.06
N CYS A 36 -9.21 -38.93 -17.52
CA CYS A 36 -8.69 -37.57 -17.51
C CYS A 36 -7.50 -37.62 -16.56
N GLU A 37 -6.35 -38.05 -17.10
CA GLU A 37 -5.06 -37.57 -16.66
C GLU A 37 -5.22 -36.05 -16.72
N LYS A 38 -5.52 -35.44 -15.57
CA LYS A 38 -5.34 -34.00 -15.44
C LYS A 38 -3.86 -33.84 -15.75
N GLU A 39 -3.55 -33.34 -16.96
CA GLU A 39 -2.31 -32.63 -17.18
C GLU A 39 -2.20 -31.71 -15.97
N SER A 40 -1.30 -32.07 -15.05
CA SER A 40 -0.91 -31.18 -13.99
C SER A 40 -0.24 -30.04 -14.73
N ASP A 41 -0.98 -28.97 -14.98
CA ASP A 41 -0.42 -27.73 -15.48
C ASP A 41 0.79 -27.44 -14.57
N LEU A 42 1.98 -27.56 -15.15
CA LEU A 42 3.20 -27.25 -14.46
C LEU A 42 3.10 -25.78 -14.08
N VAL A 43 3.02 -25.48 -12.79
CA VAL A 43 3.03 -24.10 -12.32
C VAL A 43 4.48 -23.63 -12.44
N GLU A 44 4.81 -23.11 -13.61
CA GLU A 44 6.06 -22.37 -13.83
C GLU A 44 5.94 -21.03 -13.10
N ARG A 45 6.80 -20.84 -12.10
CA ARG A 45 6.90 -19.57 -11.38
C ARG A 45 8.11 -18.81 -11.93
N ASP A 46 7.84 -17.69 -12.60
CA ASP A 46 8.89 -16.76 -12.99
C ASP A 46 9.56 -16.20 -11.71
N PRO A 47 10.91 -16.18 -11.62
CA PRO A 47 11.64 -15.61 -10.51
C PRO A 47 11.41 -14.10 -10.46
N THR A 48 11.20 -13.61 -9.25
CA THR A 48 10.89 -12.22 -8.97
C THR A 48 11.70 -11.74 -7.78
N ILE A 49 12.21 -10.52 -7.85
CA ILE A 49 12.83 -9.86 -6.69
C ILE A 49 11.93 -8.72 -6.21
N ASP A 50 11.79 -8.59 -4.89
CA ASP A 50 10.98 -7.53 -4.31
C ASP A 50 11.77 -6.22 -4.27
N LEU A 51 11.18 -5.15 -4.77
CA LEU A 51 11.67 -3.78 -4.58
C LEU A 51 10.93 -3.13 -3.40
N VAL A 52 11.61 -2.25 -2.67
CA VAL A 52 11.04 -1.38 -1.62
C VAL A 52 11.59 0.02 -1.83
N PHE A 53 10.74 1.04 -1.88
CA PHE A 53 11.17 2.41 -2.16
C PHE A 53 11.03 3.31 -0.93
N TYR A 54 12.03 4.17 -0.71
CA TYR A 54 12.11 5.15 0.38
C TYR A 54 12.44 6.53 -0.20
N ASN A 55 11.50 7.48 -0.09
CA ASN A 55 11.71 8.85 -0.55
C ASN A 55 12.33 9.70 0.57
N ILE A 56 13.64 9.60 0.78
CA ILE A 56 14.33 10.23 1.93
C ILE A 56 14.34 11.75 1.78
N ASP A 57 14.58 12.26 0.59
CA ASP A 57 14.70 13.70 0.37
C ASP A 57 13.37 14.41 0.62
N SER A 58 12.24 13.80 0.24
CA SER A 58 10.92 14.32 0.59
C SER A 58 10.62 14.14 2.07
N LEU A 59 11.11 13.07 2.72
CA LEU A 59 10.92 12.89 4.16
C LEU A 59 11.55 14.06 4.93
N VAL A 60 12.81 14.40 4.63
CA VAL A 60 13.52 15.52 5.27
C VAL A 60 12.78 16.84 5.07
N GLN A 61 12.34 17.13 3.84
CA GLN A 61 11.57 18.36 3.57
C GLN A 61 10.23 18.40 4.33
N VAL A 62 9.55 17.26 4.47
CA VAL A 62 8.31 17.14 5.24
C VAL A 62 8.58 17.33 6.73
N GLU A 63 9.69 16.80 7.25
CA GLU A 63 10.12 16.98 8.65
C GLU A 63 10.41 18.46 8.96
N ASP A 64 11.19 19.13 8.13
CA ASP A 64 11.46 20.57 8.25
C ASP A 64 10.15 21.38 8.22
N THR A 65 9.23 21.02 7.32
CA THR A 65 7.92 21.67 7.23
C THR A 65 7.07 21.45 8.49
N LEU A 66 7.10 20.24 9.06
CA LEU A 66 6.40 19.92 10.30
C LEU A 66 6.95 20.69 11.50
N GLU A 67 8.27 20.89 11.57
CA GLU A 67 8.91 21.70 12.59
C GLU A 67 8.44 23.17 12.49
N ILE A 68 8.51 23.77 11.30
CA ILE A 68 8.05 25.16 11.07
C ILE A 68 6.57 25.33 11.42
N VAL A 69 5.73 24.36 11.06
CA VAL A 69 4.30 24.38 11.39
C VAL A 69 4.07 24.24 12.90
N ALA A 70 4.85 23.40 13.59
CA ALA A 70 4.75 23.25 15.03
C ALA A 70 5.12 24.54 15.76
N ASP A 71 6.23 25.18 15.38
CA ASP A 71 6.66 26.47 15.92
C ASP A 71 5.60 27.56 15.69
N SER A 72 4.99 27.58 14.50
CA SER A 72 3.93 28.53 14.17
C SER A 72 2.68 28.33 15.05
N ILE A 73 2.32 27.09 15.37
CA ILE A 73 1.21 26.77 16.28
C ILE A 73 1.53 27.23 17.71
N GLU A 74 2.76 27.04 18.17
CA GLU A 74 3.19 27.51 19.49
C GLU A 74 3.05 29.04 19.60
N VAL A 75 3.54 29.78 18.61
CA VAL A 75 3.39 31.24 18.56
C VAL A 75 1.92 31.68 18.55
N LEU A 76 1.06 30.97 17.81
CA LEU A 76 -0.38 31.24 17.80
C LEU A 76 -1.02 30.97 19.16
N THR A 77 -0.63 29.89 19.84
CA THR A 77 -1.11 29.53 21.17
C THR A 77 -0.73 30.59 22.20
N ASP A 78 0.50 31.09 22.16
CA ASP A 78 0.96 32.18 23.02
C ASP A 78 0.20 33.48 22.74
N THR A 79 -0.04 33.78 21.46
CA THR A 79 -0.82 34.94 21.03
C THR A 79 -2.26 34.88 21.54
N LEU A 80 -2.91 33.71 21.47
CA LEU A 80 -4.25 33.50 22.01
C LEU A 80 -4.29 33.68 23.54
N THR A 81 -3.29 33.15 24.24
CA THR A 81 -3.14 33.34 25.69
C THR A 81 -3.02 34.83 26.02
N HIS A 82 -2.20 35.58 25.27
CA HIS A 82 -2.05 37.02 25.45
C HIS A 82 -3.37 37.79 25.25
N PHE A 83 -4.16 37.45 24.24
CA PHE A 83 -5.46 38.09 24.03
C PHE A 83 -6.47 37.73 25.13
N ALA A 84 -6.47 36.48 25.61
CA ALA A 84 -7.32 36.06 26.72
C ALA A 84 -7.00 36.83 28.01
N ASP A 85 -5.71 36.98 28.34
CA ASP A 85 -5.25 37.76 29.48
C ASP A 85 -5.64 39.24 29.34
N SER A 86 -5.45 39.81 28.15
CA SER A 86 -5.83 41.20 27.86
C SER A 86 -7.34 41.42 28.02
N ALA A 87 -8.17 40.49 27.54
CA ALA A 87 -9.62 40.54 27.71
C ALA A 87 -10.03 40.45 29.20
N SER A 88 -9.30 39.66 30.00
CA SER A 88 -9.50 39.58 31.46
C SER A 88 -9.19 40.91 32.14
N VAL A 89 -8.04 41.52 31.84
CA VAL A 89 -7.64 42.82 32.41
C VAL A 89 -8.64 43.93 32.06
N LEU A 90 -9.11 43.96 30.82
CA LEU A 90 -10.15 44.90 30.39
C LEU A 90 -11.47 44.67 31.15
N THR A 91 -11.85 43.41 31.36
CA THR A 91 -13.06 43.06 32.12
C THR A 91 -12.97 43.54 33.56
N ASP A 92 -11.83 43.33 34.23
CA ASP A 92 -11.60 43.81 35.59
C ASP A 92 -11.63 45.34 35.67
N SER A 93 -10.99 46.02 34.71
CA SER A 93 -10.97 47.48 34.63
C SER A 93 -12.37 48.07 34.44
N ILE A 94 -13.18 47.48 33.55
CA ILE A 94 -14.58 47.85 33.34
C ILE A 94 -15.40 47.63 34.61
N ALA A 95 -15.16 46.56 35.37
CA ALA A 95 -15.85 46.30 36.63
C ALA A 95 -15.56 47.38 37.68
N VAL A 96 -14.29 47.81 37.80
CA VAL A 96 -13.90 48.91 38.68
C VAL A 96 -14.57 50.22 38.27
N LEU A 97 -14.56 50.57 36.97
CA LEU A 97 -15.22 51.78 36.48
C LEU A 97 -16.72 51.75 36.75
N ASN A 98 -17.39 50.63 36.52
CA ASN A 98 -18.81 50.48 36.85
C ASN A 98 -19.10 50.71 38.34
N GLN A 99 -18.21 50.23 39.23
CA GLN A 99 -18.33 50.48 40.66
C GLN A 99 -18.21 51.98 40.98
N LEU A 100 -17.21 52.67 40.43
CA LEU A 100 -17.00 54.11 40.66
C LEU A 100 -18.15 54.96 40.11
N ILE A 101 -18.65 54.64 38.92
CA ILE A 101 -19.82 55.31 38.32
C ILE A 101 -21.05 55.11 39.22
N SER A 102 -21.27 53.90 39.74
CA SER A 102 -22.38 53.64 40.67
C SER A 102 -22.30 54.43 41.99
N GLN A 103 -21.09 54.90 42.35
CA GLN A 103 -20.83 55.76 43.50
C GLN A 103 -20.99 57.26 43.18
N GLY A 104 -21.28 57.61 41.93
CA GLY A 104 -21.66 58.96 41.49
C GLY A 104 -20.61 59.69 40.63
N ASP A 105 -19.54 59.03 40.20
CA ASP A 105 -18.54 59.64 39.31
C ASP A 105 -18.88 59.43 37.82
N ASP A 106 -19.85 60.20 37.33
CA ASP A 106 -20.29 60.14 35.93
C ASP A 106 -19.22 60.57 34.93
N SER A 107 -18.13 61.23 35.38
CA SER A 107 -17.04 61.65 34.49
C SER A 107 -16.30 60.47 33.85
N LEU A 108 -16.41 59.27 34.44
CA LEU A 108 -15.77 58.03 34.00
C LEU A 108 -16.55 57.27 32.93
N ILE A 109 -17.76 57.70 32.58
CA ILE A 109 -18.63 57.01 31.61
C ILE A 109 -17.93 56.87 30.24
N ALA A 110 -17.30 57.95 29.76
CA ALA A 110 -16.60 57.94 28.48
C ALA A 110 -15.46 56.92 28.47
N THR A 111 -14.64 56.87 29.53
CA THR A 111 -13.55 55.91 29.66
C THR A 111 -14.04 54.47 29.72
N ARG A 112 -15.15 54.20 30.42
CA ARG A 112 -15.76 52.86 30.43
C ARG A 112 -16.20 52.45 29.02
N ASP A 113 -16.83 53.36 28.28
CA ASP A 113 -17.32 53.08 26.94
C ASP A 113 -16.16 52.83 25.95
N GLU A 114 -15.04 53.55 26.10
CA GLU A 114 -13.80 53.27 25.37
C GLU A 114 -13.25 51.87 25.69
N LEU A 115 -13.14 51.47 26.96
CA LEU A 115 -12.67 50.13 27.34
C LEU A 115 -13.60 49.00 26.87
N LEU A 116 -14.91 49.25 26.84
CA LEU A 116 -15.88 48.29 26.28
C LEU A 116 -15.62 48.05 24.78
N GLU A 117 -15.26 49.10 24.04
CA GLU A 117 -14.90 49.00 22.64
C GLU A 117 -13.55 48.32 22.43
N GLU A 118 -12.53 48.63 23.25
CA GLU A 118 -11.25 47.92 23.23
C GLU A 118 -11.44 46.42 23.50
N ARG A 119 -12.26 46.05 24.49
CA ARG A 119 -12.56 44.64 24.78
C ARG A 119 -13.24 43.97 23.59
N ARG A 120 -14.12 44.69 22.89
CA ARG A 120 -14.78 44.18 21.68
C ARG A 120 -13.75 43.89 20.58
N LEU A 121 -12.76 44.77 20.40
CA LEU A 121 -11.68 44.58 19.42
C LEU A 121 -10.77 43.40 19.80
N VAL A 122 -10.33 43.30 21.05
CA VAL A 122 -9.52 42.17 21.54
C VAL A 122 -10.24 40.84 21.31
N ASN A 123 -11.54 40.77 21.58
CA ASN A 123 -12.34 39.56 21.33
C ASN A 123 -12.45 39.21 19.84
N LEU A 124 -12.45 40.21 18.94
CA LEU A 124 -12.41 39.97 17.50
C LEU A 124 -11.06 39.42 17.05
N ASP A 125 -9.97 39.99 17.56
CA ASP A 125 -8.61 39.51 17.26
C ASP A 125 -8.42 38.09 17.79
N TYR A 126 -8.86 37.81 19.01
CA TYR A 126 -8.86 36.44 19.57
C TYR A 126 -9.56 35.46 18.62
N ALA A 127 -10.78 35.78 18.17
CA ALA A 127 -11.53 34.91 17.27
C ALA A 127 -10.84 34.71 15.92
N TYR A 128 -10.17 35.74 15.40
CA TYR A 128 -9.39 35.64 14.17
C TYR A 128 -8.20 34.68 14.35
N PHE A 129 -7.42 34.82 15.41
CA PHE A 129 -6.25 33.97 15.66
C PHE A 129 -6.64 32.53 16.02
N ASP A 130 -7.78 32.33 16.69
CA ASP A 130 -8.31 31.00 17.01
C ASP A 130 -8.67 30.22 15.73
N GLN A 131 -9.18 30.94 14.73
CA GLN A 131 -9.38 30.39 13.40
C GLN A 131 -8.06 30.04 12.71
N GLN A 132 -7.02 30.88 12.82
CA GLN A 132 -5.71 30.59 12.24
C GLN A 132 -5.07 29.36 12.88
N ASP A 133 -5.15 29.23 14.21
CA ASP A 133 -4.64 28.06 14.94
C ASP A 133 -5.35 26.77 14.48
N SER A 134 -6.68 26.83 14.33
CA SER A 134 -7.46 25.71 13.80
C SER A 134 -7.01 25.29 12.39
N ILE A 135 -6.75 26.25 11.49
CA ILE A 135 -6.27 25.99 10.13
C ILE A 135 -4.87 25.37 10.17
N MET A 136 -3.98 25.90 11.02
CA MET A 136 -2.61 25.40 11.13
C MET A 136 -2.57 23.98 11.69
N ASN A 137 -3.43 23.66 12.65
CA ASN A 137 -3.60 22.29 13.15
C ASN A 137 -4.11 21.32 12.06
N VAL A 138 -4.95 21.77 11.14
CA VAL A 138 -5.34 20.97 9.96
C VAL A 138 -4.15 20.74 9.03
N SER A 139 -3.35 21.78 8.78
CA SER A 139 -2.11 21.68 7.99
C SER A 139 -1.14 20.67 8.60
N LYS A 140 -0.89 20.75 9.92
CA LYS A 140 -0.03 19.80 10.64
C LYS A 140 -0.49 18.36 10.49
N LYS A 141 -1.80 18.10 10.63
CA LYS A 141 -2.37 16.76 10.42
C LYS A 141 -2.13 16.25 9.00
N LYS A 142 -2.29 17.11 7.99
CA LYS A 142 -2.03 16.77 6.60
C LYS A 142 -0.55 16.38 6.40
N TRP A 143 0.38 17.20 6.88
CA TRP A 143 1.81 16.90 6.76
C TRP A 143 2.23 15.65 7.55
N THR A 144 1.65 15.42 8.72
CA THR A 144 1.88 14.19 9.50
C THR A 144 1.41 12.96 8.73
N SER A 145 0.28 13.06 8.01
CA SER A 145 -0.20 11.99 7.14
C SER A 145 0.79 11.71 5.99
N VAL A 146 1.32 12.76 5.35
CA VAL A 146 2.33 12.62 4.29
C VAL A 146 3.59 11.95 4.84
N GLN A 147 4.10 12.40 5.99
CA GLN A 147 5.24 11.79 6.67
C GLN A 147 4.99 10.31 6.96
N THR A 148 3.78 9.96 7.40
CA THR A 148 3.40 8.57 7.68
C THR A 148 3.41 7.72 6.41
N THR A 149 2.88 8.24 5.30
CA THR A 149 2.90 7.57 3.98
C THR A 149 4.33 7.37 3.46
N ILE A 150 5.20 8.36 3.61
CA ILE A 150 6.61 8.23 3.22
C ILE A 150 7.30 7.18 4.11
N ASN A 151 7.08 7.23 5.42
CA ASN A 151 7.66 6.27 6.37
C ASN A 151 7.12 4.84 6.21
N SER A 152 5.89 4.66 5.73
CA SER A 152 5.35 3.33 5.43
C SER A 152 5.93 2.73 4.15
N GLY A 153 6.53 3.57 3.28
CA GLY A 153 6.96 3.17 1.96
C GLY A 153 5.79 2.98 0.99
N ASP A 154 4.60 3.50 1.29
CA ASP A 154 3.44 3.43 0.38
C ASP A 154 3.68 4.37 -0.80
N LEU A 155 4.26 3.83 -1.87
CA LEU A 155 4.55 4.56 -3.10
C LEU A 155 3.55 4.18 -4.20
N LEU A 156 3.25 5.12 -5.08
CA LEU A 156 2.52 4.83 -6.32
C LEU A 156 3.53 4.58 -7.44
N VAL A 157 4.01 3.35 -7.55
CA VAL A 157 4.74 2.90 -8.74
C VAL A 157 3.71 2.67 -9.84
N SER A 158 3.77 3.41 -10.95
CA SER A 158 2.82 3.27 -12.05
C SER A 158 3.10 2.03 -12.89
N SER A 159 4.38 1.82 -13.21
CA SER A 159 4.81 0.68 -14.01
C SER A 159 6.27 0.30 -13.77
N ILE A 160 6.60 -0.96 -14.01
CA ILE A 160 7.98 -1.45 -14.06
C ILE A 160 8.17 -2.21 -15.36
N THR A 161 9.09 -1.74 -16.20
CA THR A 161 9.39 -2.30 -17.52
C THR A 161 10.77 -2.91 -17.53
N ASN A 162 10.87 -4.20 -17.86
CA ASN A 162 12.14 -4.83 -18.19
C ASN A 162 12.47 -4.54 -19.67
N LYS A 163 13.42 -3.63 -19.91
CA LYS A 163 13.87 -3.19 -21.23
C LYS A 163 14.52 -4.29 -22.06
N ALA A 164 15.05 -5.34 -21.44
CA ALA A 164 15.72 -6.44 -22.15
C ALA A 164 14.72 -7.28 -22.96
N ASN A 165 13.53 -7.51 -22.42
CA ASN A 165 12.48 -8.35 -23.03
C ASN A 165 11.17 -7.59 -23.29
N ASN A 166 11.14 -6.29 -23.02
CA ASN A 166 10.00 -5.38 -23.21
C ASN A 166 8.71 -5.84 -22.50
N ARG A 167 8.85 -6.53 -21.34
CA ARG A 167 7.73 -6.86 -20.45
C ARG A 167 7.50 -5.70 -19.48
N THR A 168 6.24 -5.25 -19.37
CA THR A 168 5.83 -4.20 -18.44
C THR A 168 4.79 -4.73 -17.47
N LEU A 169 5.01 -4.48 -16.19
CA LEU A 169 4.00 -4.63 -15.14
C LEU A 169 3.42 -3.27 -14.80
N TYR A 170 2.10 -3.21 -14.67
CA TYR A 170 1.38 -2.01 -14.25
C TYR A 170 0.80 -2.24 -12.87
N TYR A 171 0.91 -1.24 -12.00
CA TYR A 171 0.33 -1.28 -10.66
C TYR A 171 -0.72 -0.18 -10.56
N THR A 172 -1.80 -0.47 -9.85
CA THR A 172 -2.96 0.44 -9.70
C THR A 172 -3.17 0.89 -8.27
N ASP A 173 -2.46 0.27 -7.35
CA ASP A 173 -2.51 0.47 -5.91
C ASP A 173 -1.12 0.80 -5.37
N SER A 174 -1.11 1.51 -4.24
CA SER A 174 0.10 1.68 -3.46
C SER A 174 0.42 0.36 -2.78
N ALA A 175 1.66 -0.09 -2.92
CA ALA A 175 2.19 -1.26 -2.22
C ALA A 175 3.40 -0.84 -1.39
N VAL A 176 3.82 -1.73 -0.48
CA VAL A 176 5.09 -1.59 0.24
C VAL A 176 6.20 -2.39 -0.45
N PHE A 177 5.82 -3.40 -1.24
CA PHE A 177 6.70 -4.28 -1.99
C PHE A 177 6.22 -4.39 -3.42
N TRP A 178 7.14 -4.31 -4.38
CA TRP A 178 6.87 -4.52 -5.80
C TRP A 178 7.70 -5.69 -6.30
N SER A 179 7.07 -6.83 -6.51
CA SER A 179 7.73 -8.02 -7.06
C SER A 179 7.97 -7.84 -8.55
N VAL A 180 9.24 -7.78 -8.95
CA VAL A 180 9.63 -7.52 -10.34
C VAL A 180 10.17 -8.78 -11.00
N PRO A 181 9.65 -9.18 -12.18
CA PRO A 181 10.10 -10.37 -12.87
C PRO A 181 11.50 -10.17 -13.44
N LEU A 182 12.35 -11.16 -13.20
CA LEU A 182 13.70 -11.22 -13.75
C LEU A 182 13.67 -11.82 -15.17
N ASP A 183 14.69 -11.53 -15.97
CA ASP A 183 14.78 -12.05 -17.34
C ASP A 183 15.26 -13.50 -17.39
N MET A 184 14.32 -14.40 -17.67
CA MET A 184 14.56 -15.83 -17.79
C MET A 184 15.56 -16.22 -18.86
N ASN A 185 15.69 -15.41 -19.90
CA ASN A 185 16.58 -15.72 -21.03
C ASN A 185 17.99 -15.18 -20.82
N SER A 186 18.24 -14.47 -19.72
CA SER A 186 19.50 -13.79 -19.46
C SER A 186 20.01 -14.05 -18.04
N ASP A 187 21.19 -13.51 -17.74
CA ASP A 187 21.79 -13.38 -16.41
C ASP A 187 21.77 -11.92 -15.94
N PHE A 188 20.98 -11.07 -16.60
CA PHE A 188 20.77 -9.68 -16.24
C PHE A 188 19.30 -9.25 -16.40
N SER A 189 18.91 -8.11 -15.84
CA SER A 189 17.60 -7.49 -16.02
C SER A 189 17.77 -5.98 -16.05
N LEU A 190 17.16 -5.32 -17.04
CA LEU A 190 17.29 -3.87 -17.24
C LEU A 190 15.95 -3.23 -16.93
N LEU A 191 15.74 -2.81 -15.68
CA LEU A 191 14.44 -2.35 -15.21
C LEU A 191 14.33 -0.84 -15.37
N SER A 192 13.17 -0.37 -15.79
CA SER A 192 12.76 1.03 -15.69
C SER A 192 11.48 1.12 -14.90
N VAL A 193 11.55 1.87 -13.81
CA VAL A 193 10.49 2.08 -12.82
C VAL A 193 9.90 3.46 -13.07
N GLU A 194 8.59 3.53 -13.27
CA GLU A 194 7.84 4.77 -13.40
C GLU A 194 7.19 5.11 -12.06
N ILE A 195 7.58 6.24 -11.46
CA ILE A 195 7.05 6.75 -10.20
C ILE A 195 6.58 8.17 -10.47
N ASP A 196 5.29 8.43 -10.28
CA ASP A 196 4.67 9.75 -10.49
C ASP A 196 4.99 10.40 -11.87
N GLY A 197 5.13 9.59 -12.91
CA GLY A 197 5.42 10.03 -14.27
C GLY A 197 6.91 10.29 -14.58
N GLU A 198 7.79 10.15 -13.59
CA GLU A 198 9.24 10.16 -13.75
C GLU A 198 9.78 8.73 -13.91
N PHE A 199 10.86 8.57 -14.68
CA PHE A 199 11.45 7.27 -14.98
C PHE A 199 12.81 7.11 -14.31
N TYR A 200 12.97 6.00 -13.62
CA TYR A 200 14.20 5.61 -12.95
C TYR A 200 14.68 4.26 -13.48
N ASP A 201 15.99 4.09 -13.60
CA ASP A 201 16.59 2.87 -14.10
C ASP A 201 17.23 2.06 -12.95
N LEU A 202 17.04 0.74 -13.00
CA LEU A 202 17.69 -0.25 -12.15
C LEU A 202 18.11 -1.45 -13.01
N ASP A 203 19.39 -1.58 -13.26
CA ASP A 203 19.96 -2.73 -13.95
C ASP A 203 20.57 -3.68 -12.94
N ILE A 204 20.20 -4.95 -13.02
CA ILE A 204 20.70 -6.04 -12.17
C ILE A 204 21.50 -6.98 -13.05
N TYR A 205 22.80 -7.13 -12.80
CA TYR A 205 23.69 -8.02 -13.56
C TYR A 205 24.15 -9.23 -12.75
N ARG A 206 24.50 -10.31 -13.47
CA ARG A 206 25.25 -11.48 -12.98
C ARG A 206 24.55 -12.32 -11.90
N TYR A 207 23.22 -12.40 -11.92
CA TYR A 207 22.53 -13.41 -11.10
C TYR A 207 22.59 -14.79 -11.79
N SER A 208 22.61 -15.85 -10.98
CA SER A 208 22.61 -17.23 -11.44
C SER A 208 21.21 -17.82 -11.39
N LYS A 209 20.97 -18.87 -12.17
CA LYS A 209 19.70 -19.60 -12.21
C LYS A 209 19.86 -21.01 -11.68
N ASN A 210 18.89 -21.46 -10.90
CA ASN A 210 18.77 -22.83 -10.45
C ASN A 210 17.41 -23.37 -10.91
N ILE A 211 17.39 -24.55 -11.51
CA ILE A 211 16.16 -25.21 -11.93
C ILE A 211 15.94 -26.38 -10.98
N VAL A 212 14.91 -26.25 -10.15
CA VAL A 212 14.52 -27.25 -9.16
C VAL A 212 13.21 -27.88 -9.61
N THR A 213 13.14 -29.21 -9.60
CA THR A 213 11.89 -29.93 -9.80
C THR A 213 11.39 -30.40 -8.44
N ASP A 214 10.18 -30.00 -8.07
CA ASP A 214 9.59 -30.41 -6.79
C ASP A 214 9.03 -31.84 -6.83
N GLU A 215 8.54 -32.32 -5.68
CA GLU A 215 7.97 -33.68 -5.53
C GLU A 215 6.70 -33.92 -6.36
N TYR A 216 6.09 -32.86 -6.89
CA TYR A 216 4.90 -32.88 -7.74
C TYR A 216 5.25 -32.67 -9.23
N SER A 217 6.53 -32.72 -9.58
CA SER A 217 7.06 -32.41 -10.93
C SER A 217 6.93 -30.96 -11.37
N ASN A 218 6.60 -30.01 -10.48
CA ASN A 218 6.61 -28.60 -10.85
C ASN A 218 8.05 -28.13 -11.08
N VAL A 219 8.23 -27.33 -12.12
CA VAL A 219 9.52 -26.71 -12.44
C VAL A 219 9.57 -25.35 -11.76
N LEU A 220 10.39 -25.24 -10.72
CA LEU A 220 10.71 -24.00 -10.05
C LEU A 220 12.03 -23.47 -10.60
N ILE A 221 12.01 -22.23 -11.06
CA ILE A 221 13.23 -21.55 -11.50
C ILE A 221 13.53 -20.47 -10.46
N GLU A 222 14.62 -20.67 -9.74
CA GLU A 222 15.10 -19.75 -8.72
C GLU A 222 16.27 -18.97 -9.27
N THR A 223 16.43 -17.74 -8.80
CA THR A 223 17.62 -16.94 -9.10
C THR A 223 18.35 -16.58 -7.82
N TYR A 224 19.68 -16.55 -7.88
CA TYR A 224 20.51 -16.35 -6.70
C TYR A 224 21.81 -15.62 -7.04
N GLY A 225 22.54 -15.21 -6.00
CA GLY A 225 23.83 -14.53 -6.13
C GLY A 225 23.70 -13.05 -6.48
N PHE A 226 22.59 -12.40 -6.09
CA PHE A 226 22.47 -10.95 -6.19
C PHE A 226 23.58 -10.27 -5.39
N ASP A 227 24.13 -9.19 -5.96
CA ASP A 227 25.21 -8.41 -5.35
C ASP A 227 25.03 -6.95 -5.77
N GLU A 228 24.98 -6.04 -4.79
CA GLU A 228 24.86 -4.60 -5.00
C GLU A 228 25.93 -4.06 -5.96
N ARG A 229 27.14 -4.64 -5.95
CA ARG A 229 28.25 -4.22 -6.82
C ARG A 229 28.00 -4.51 -8.30
N ASN A 230 27.04 -5.39 -8.60
CA ASN A 230 26.62 -5.72 -9.95
C ASN A 230 25.29 -5.04 -10.31
N MET A 231 24.87 -4.02 -9.56
CA MET A 231 23.68 -3.23 -9.87
C MET A 231 24.09 -1.82 -10.31
N THR A 232 23.40 -1.28 -11.31
CA THR A 232 23.51 0.14 -11.70
C THR A 232 22.14 0.79 -11.63
N HIS A 233 22.09 2.05 -11.22
CA HIS A 233 20.82 2.72 -10.99
C HIS A 233 20.91 4.24 -11.20
N THR A 234 19.76 4.87 -11.39
CA THR A 234 19.62 6.35 -11.37
C THR A 234 19.04 6.88 -10.06
N PHE A 235 18.71 6.01 -9.12
CA PHE A 235 18.32 6.36 -7.75
C PHE A 235 19.50 6.92 -6.94
N ASP A 236 19.26 7.54 -5.80
CA ASP A 236 20.32 8.11 -4.96
C ASP A 236 21.20 7.02 -4.34
N SER A 237 20.57 5.96 -3.85
CA SER A 237 21.27 4.76 -3.37
C SER A 237 20.36 3.54 -3.36
N LEU A 238 20.94 2.36 -3.23
CA LEU A 238 20.21 1.12 -2.99
C LEU A 238 20.93 0.27 -1.94
N GLN A 239 20.17 -0.62 -1.31
CA GLN A 239 20.67 -1.66 -0.42
C GLN A 239 19.99 -2.99 -0.74
N LEU A 240 20.78 -4.04 -0.93
CA LEU A 240 20.30 -5.41 -1.07
C LEU A 240 20.18 -6.05 0.31
N ASN A 241 18.97 -6.51 0.62
CA ASN A 241 18.70 -7.27 1.82
C ASN A 241 18.48 -8.75 1.47
N CYS A 242 19.40 -9.61 1.89
CA CYS A 242 19.31 -11.05 1.71
C CYS A 242 19.12 -11.77 3.05
N LYS A 243 18.18 -12.72 3.11
CA LYS A 243 18.02 -13.56 4.32
C LYS A 243 19.10 -14.63 4.46
N THR A 244 19.61 -15.17 3.34
CA THR A 244 20.73 -16.12 3.34
C THR A 244 21.96 -15.56 2.64
N SER A 245 23.10 -16.25 2.78
CA SER A 245 24.36 -15.88 2.11
C SER A 245 24.30 -15.97 0.59
N ASP A 246 23.38 -16.77 0.07
CA ASP A 246 23.29 -17.06 -1.36
C ASP A 246 22.36 -16.08 -2.08
N CYS A 247 21.61 -15.25 -1.31
CA CYS A 247 20.70 -14.22 -1.83
C CYS A 247 19.74 -14.80 -2.88
N PHE A 248 18.81 -15.66 -2.49
CA PHE A 248 17.78 -16.16 -3.42
C PHE A 248 16.68 -15.12 -3.65
N ASP A 249 16.07 -15.10 -4.82
CA ASP A 249 15.09 -14.09 -5.23
C ASP A 249 13.85 -14.03 -4.33
N PHE A 250 13.30 -15.19 -3.96
CA PHE A 250 12.10 -15.28 -3.11
C PHE A 250 12.31 -14.84 -1.65
N GLU A 251 13.55 -14.52 -1.26
CA GLU A 251 13.90 -14.07 0.09
C GLU A 251 14.76 -12.81 0.11
N SER A 252 15.06 -12.26 -1.07
CA SER A 252 15.86 -11.05 -1.23
C SER A 252 14.96 -9.88 -1.59
N SER A 253 15.33 -8.71 -1.10
CA SER A 253 14.66 -7.47 -1.46
C SER A 253 15.69 -6.38 -1.74
N ILE A 254 15.42 -5.52 -2.70
CA ILE A 254 16.24 -4.34 -2.99
C ILE A 254 15.52 -3.12 -2.41
N TYR A 255 16.16 -2.47 -1.45
CA TYR A 255 15.70 -1.22 -0.86
C TYR A 255 16.30 -0.08 -1.67
N ILE A 256 15.45 0.80 -2.18
CA ILE A 256 15.79 1.87 -3.11
C ILE A 256 15.50 3.19 -2.43
N TYR A 257 16.49 4.08 -2.41
CA TYR A 257 16.40 5.41 -1.83
C TYR A 257 16.46 6.45 -2.95
N PHE A 258 15.51 7.37 -2.97
CA PHE A 258 15.30 8.34 -4.05
C PHE A 258 14.63 9.62 -3.54
#